data_AF-A0A1I0LUK5-F1
#
_entry.id   AF-A0A1I0LUK5-F1
#
_cell.length_a   1.000
_cell.length_b   1.000
_cell.length_c   1.000
_cell.angle_alpha   90.00
_cell.angle_beta   90.00
_cell.angle_gamma   90.00
#
_symmetry.space_group_name_H-M   'P 1'
#
loop_
_entity.id
_entity.type
_entity.pdbx_description
1 polymer ?
#
loop_
_entity_poly.entity_id
_entity_poly.type
_entity_poly.pdbx_seq_one_letter_code
_entity_poly.pdbx_strand_id
1 'polypeptide(L)' 'MGAGDGFALNVFLRDGEDVYRTYTTTGRGVERLGSNWTLLDLTPYGRQEQWEDSPEGRPQSAPYQWWRLHDEYGS' A
#
# COMPACT_ATOMS: atom_id res chain seq x y z
N MET A 1 10.57 -1.82 16.84
CA MET A 1 11.29 -1.09 15.79
C MET A 1 10.49 0.14 15.40
N GLY A 2 11.12 1.30 15.40
CA GLY A 2 10.58 2.61 15.00
C GLY A 2 11.68 3.37 14.26
N ALA A 3 11.45 4.62 13.90
CA ALA A 3 12.41 5.41 13.13
C ALA A 3 13.73 5.67 13.87
N GLY A 4 13.73 5.69 15.21
CA GLY A 4 14.89 6.14 15.99
C GLY A 4 15.27 7.56 15.56
N ASP A 5 16.57 7.80 15.36
CA ASP A 5 17.09 9.05 14.83
C ASP A 5 17.06 9.13 13.28
N GLY A 6 16.51 8.11 12.62
CA GLY A 6 16.51 7.96 11.17
C GLY A 6 15.13 7.95 10.54
N PHE A 7 15.01 7.22 9.41
CA PHE A 7 13.79 7.13 8.63
C PHE A 7 13.11 5.76 8.78
N ALA A 8 11.77 5.76 8.78
CA ALA A 8 10.96 4.55 8.70
C ALA A 8 9.80 4.73 7.72
N LEU A 9 9.60 3.76 6.83
CA LEU A 9 8.32 3.59 6.14
C LEU A 9 7.40 2.76 7.04
N ASN A 10 6.17 3.21 7.21
CA ASN A 10 5.14 2.48 7.94
C ASN A 10 3.87 2.43 7.08
N VAL A 11 3.20 1.29 7.09
CA VAL A 11 1.84 1.15 6.55
C VAL A 11 0.91 0.87 7.71
N PHE A 12 -0.19 1.61 7.76
CA PHE A 12 -1.22 1.45 8.76
C PHE A 12 -2.54 1.05 8.10
N LEU A 13 -3.26 0.12 8.73
CA LEU A 13 -4.62 -0.25 8.39
C LEU A 13 -5.52 0.20 9.52
N ARG A 14 -6.57 0.94 9.20
CA ARG A 14 -7.65 1.25 10.13
C ARG A 14 -8.80 0.29 9.88
N ASP A 15 -9.27 -0.36 10.94
CA ASP A 15 -10.48 -1.19 10.95
C ASP A 15 -11.39 -0.75 12.10
N GLY A 16 -12.48 -0.06 11.77
CA GLY A 16 -13.31 0.64 12.74
C GLY A 16 -12.54 1.68 13.56
N GLU A 17 -12.47 1.47 14.87
CA GLU A 17 -11.74 2.32 15.82
C GLU A 17 -10.28 1.88 16.02
N ASP A 18 -9.92 0.69 15.52
CA ASP A 18 -8.59 0.12 15.70
C ASP A 18 -7.65 0.53 14.56
N VAL A 19 -6.36 0.72 14.90
CA VAL A 19 -5.30 1.01 13.94
C VAL A 19 -4.17 0.01 14.11
N TYR A 20 -3.88 -0.72 13.04
CA TYR A 20 -2.84 -1.73 12.96
C TYR A 20 -1.67 -1.23 12.14
N ARG A 21 -0.44 -1.38 12.63
CA ARG A 21 0.76 -1.20 11.80
C ARG A 21 1.08 -2.51 11.09
N THR A 22 0.77 -2.59 9.80
CA THR A 22 0.83 -3.83 9.02
C THR A 22 2.18 -4.05 8.35
N TYR A 23 2.93 -2.98 8.09
CA TYR A 23 4.29 -3.06 7.56
C TYR A 23 5.16 -1.97 8.15
N THR A 24 6.43 -2.28 8.41
CA THR A 24 7.43 -1.29 8.78
C THR A 24 8.81 -1.70 8.30
N THR A 25 9.57 -0.74 7.80
CA THR A 25 10.98 -0.94 7.48
C THR A 25 11.79 0.33 7.69
N THR A 26 13.08 0.18 7.95
CA THR A 26 14.04 1.28 8.14
C THR A 26 15.30 1.03 7.30
N GLY A 27 16.20 2.02 7.26
CA GLY A 27 17.49 1.92 6.57
C GLY A 27 17.35 1.49 5.11
N ARG A 28 18.16 0.52 4.68
CA ARG A 28 18.16 0.02 3.29
C ARG A 28 16.93 -0.82 2.91
N GLY A 29 16.03 -1.12 3.84
CA GLY A 29 14.82 -1.89 3.50
C GLY A 29 13.87 -1.17 2.54
N VAL A 30 14.03 0.16 2.38
CA VAL A 30 13.29 0.93 1.38
C VAL A 30 13.83 0.82 -0.05
N GLU A 31 15.00 0.21 -0.24
CA GLU A 31 15.53 -0.04 -1.59
C GLU A 31 14.62 -0.99 -2.40
N ARG A 32 13.73 -1.74 -1.74
CA ARG A 32 12.70 -2.55 -2.39
C ARG A 32 11.55 -1.74 -2.99
N LEU A 33 11.41 -0.46 -2.64
CA LEU A 33 10.39 0.45 -3.16
C LEU A 33 10.87 1.03 -4.49
N GLY A 34 10.88 0.21 -5.54
CA GLY A 34 11.33 0.61 -6.87
C GLY A 34 10.26 1.34 -7.69
N SER A 35 8.98 1.02 -7.46
CA SER A 35 7.84 1.62 -8.16
C SER A 35 6.62 1.71 -7.26
N ASN A 36 5.60 2.44 -7.71
CA ASN A 36 4.30 2.47 -7.05
C ASN A 36 3.72 1.05 -6.86
N TRP A 37 3.99 0.13 -7.80
CA TRP A 37 3.57 -1.26 -7.71
C TRP A 37 4.20 -1.99 -6.54
N THR A 38 5.51 -1.89 -6.40
CA THR A 38 6.22 -2.52 -5.27
C THR A 38 5.82 -1.93 -3.92
N LEU A 39 5.34 -0.68 -3.87
CA LEU A 39 4.77 -0.10 -2.66
C LEU A 39 3.38 -0.68 -2.38
N LEU A 40 2.50 -0.73 -3.37
CA LEU A 40 1.14 -1.27 -3.22
C LEU A 40 1.14 -2.72 -2.75
N ASP A 41 2.07 -3.54 -3.26
CA ASP A 41 2.25 -4.94 -2.86
C ASP A 41 2.58 -5.12 -1.35
N LEU A 42 3.13 -4.09 -0.70
CA LEU A 42 3.43 -4.09 0.73
C LEU A 42 2.26 -3.58 1.58
N THR A 43 1.22 -3.02 0.94
CA THR A 43 0.02 -2.58 1.64
C THR A 43 -0.96 -3.72 1.79
N PRO A 44 -1.80 -3.73 2.84
CA PRO A 44 -2.83 -4.74 2.97
C PRO A 44 -3.73 -4.84 1.74
N TYR A 45 -4.02 -3.71 1.06
CA TYR A 45 -4.94 -3.65 -0.08
C TYR A 45 -4.33 -4.14 -1.39
N GLY A 46 -3.02 -4.39 -1.45
CA GLY A 46 -2.37 -4.78 -2.69
C GLY A 46 -2.65 -3.76 -3.79
N ARG A 47 -2.74 -4.24 -5.02
CA ARG A 47 -3.09 -3.43 -6.19
C ARG A 47 -4.59 -3.41 -6.48
N GLN A 48 -5.40 -4.19 -5.76
CA GLN A 48 -6.84 -4.32 -5.98
C GLN A 48 -7.19 -4.76 -7.41
N GLU A 49 -6.39 -5.66 -7.98
CA GLU A 49 -6.58 -6.17 -9.34
C GLU A 49 -7.07 -7.62 -9.31
N GLN A 50 -7.97 -8.00 -10.22
CA GLN A 50 -8.64 -9.32 -10.25
C GLN A 50 -7.70 -10.53 -10.37
N TRP A 51 -6.45 -10.35 -10.76
CA TRP A 51 -5.47 -11.44 -10.79
C TRP A 51 -4.84 -11.70 -9.41
N GLU A 52 -4.93 -10.76 -8.48
CA GLU A 52 -4.41 -10.92 -7.12
C GLU A 52 -5.31 -11.89 -6.34
N ASP A 53 -4.70 -12.84 -5.66
CA ASP A 53 -5.40 -13.71 -4.71
C ASP A 53 -5.64 -12.92 -3.41
N SER A 54 -6.80 -12.26 -3.33
CA SER A 54 -7.20 -11.41 -2.21
C SER A 54 -8.27 -12.08 -1.35
N PRO A 55 -8.31 -11.80 -0.03
CA PRO A 55 -9.41 -12.23 0.83
C PRO A 55 -10.78 -11.78 0.31
N GLU A 56 -11.81 -12.57 0.62
CA GLU A 56 -13.19 -12.25 0.27
C GLU A 56 -13.61 -10.86 0.80
N GLY A 57 -14.41 -10.14 0.02
CA GLY A 57 -14.89 -8.79 0.36
C GLY A 57 -13.90 -7.67 0.05
N ARG A 58 -12.70 -7.98 -0.45
CA ARG A 58 -11.74 -6.96 -0.89
C ARG A 58 -12.16 -6.39 -2.26
N PRO A 59 -12.29 -5.06 -2.42
CA PRO A 59 -12.59 -4.49 -3.72
C PRO A 59 -11.50 -4.84 -4.73
N GLN A 60 -11.88 -5.37 -5.89
CA GLN A 60 -10.97 -5.65 -7.00
C GLN A 60 -11.61 -5.21 -8.32
N SER A 61 -10.80 -4.66 -9.23
CA SER A 61 -11.21 -4.34 -10.60
C SER A 61 -10.33 -5.04 -11.62
N ALA A 62 -10.64 -4.91 -12.92
CA ALA A 62 -9.71 -5.33 -13.96
C ALA A 62 -8.38 -4.54 -13.82
N PRO A 63 -7.26 -5.11 -14.31
CA PRO A 63 -5.97 -4.43 -14.22
C PRO A 63 -5.99 -3.05 -14.88
N TYR A 64 -5.23 -2.10 -14.31
CA TYR A 64 -5.06 -0.74 -14.86
C TYR A 64 -6.34 0.13 -14.91
N GLN A 65 -7.43 -0.26 -14.23
CA GLN A 65 -8.73 0.43 -14.36
C GLN A 65 -8.99 1.54 -13.35
N TRP A 66 -8.55 1.38 -12.10
CA TRP A 66 -8.92 2.31 -11.02
C TRP A 66 -7.90 3.46 -10.85
N TRP A 67 -6.76 3.37 -11.52
CA TRP A 67 -5.75 4.44 -11.50
C TRP A 67 -6.24 5.61 -12.33
N ARG A 68 -5.91 6.80 -11.86
CA ARG A 68 -6.20 8.03 -12.56
C ARG A 68 -4.91 8.80 -12.78
N LEU A 69 -4.80 9.40 -13.94
CA LEU A 69 -3.76 10.37 -14.20
C LEU A 69 -3.95 11.59 -13.30
N HIS A 70 -2.86 12.32 -13.07
CA HIS A 70 -2.85 13.45 -12.13
C HIS A 70 -3.92 14.50 -12.43
N ASP A 71 -4.26 14.69 -13.71
CA ASP A 71 -5.25 15.63 -14.23
C ASP A 71 -6.69 15.10 -14.26
N GLU A 72 -6.91 13.82 -13.92
CA GLU A 72 -8.23 13.18 -13.88
C GLU A 72 -8.85 13.18 -12.47
N TYR A 73 -8.16 13.77 -11.49
CA TYR A 73 -8.73 14.05 -10.18
C TYR A 73 -9.48 15.39 -10.23
N GLY A 74 -10.68 15.44 -9.65
CA GLY A 74 -11.45 16.70 -9.55
C GLY A 74 -10.67 17.75 -8.75
N SER A 75 -10.84 19.02 -9.10
CA SER A 75 -10.26 20.17 -8.40
C SER A 75 -10.84 20.34 -7.00
#